data_AF-A0A221SP58-F1
#
_entry.id   AF-A0A221SP58-F1
#
_cell.length_a   1.000
_cell.length_b   1.000
_cell.length_c   1.000
_cell.angle_alpha   90.00
_cell.angle_beta   90.00
_cell.angle_gamma   90.00
#
_symmetry.space_group_name_H-M   'P 1'
#
loop_
_entity.id
_entity.type
_entity.pdbx_description
1 polymer ?
#
loop_
_entity_poly.entity_id
_entity_poly.type
_entity_poly.pdbx_seq_one_letter_code
_entity_poly.pdbx_strand_id
1 'polypeptide(L)'
;MKEQNVPGIYEIDTRALTKIIREKGTILGRIIYDEIPKDLPLIEDPNQRNLVASVSITSPKLYNEAGQPKICIVDCGMKYNQLRCFLSRGASVEVVPWDFDITKSDCD
;
A
#
# COMPACT_ATOMS: atom_id res chain seq x y z
N MET A 1 5.74 11.59 11.19
CA MET A 1 5.03 10.75 12.19
C MET A 1 3.94 11.55 12.91
N LYS A 2 4.28 12.58 13.69
CA LYS A 2 3.30 13.42 14.42
C LYS A 2 2.20 14.02 13.53
N GLU A 3 2.57 14.66 12.42
CA GLU A 3 1.62 15.29 11.48
C GLU A 3 0.67 14.29 10.80
N GLN A 4 1.08 13.03 10.68
CA GLN A 4 0.31 11.97 10.01
C GLN A 4 -0.41 11.06 11.02
N ASN A 5 -0.36 11.41 12.32
CA ASN A 5 -0.91 10.60 13.40
C ASN A 5 -0.43 9.13 13.42
N VAL A 6 0.85 8.92 13.09
CA VAL A 6 1.47 7.58 13.06
C VAL A 6 2.39 7.40 14.27
N PRO A 7 2.20 6.36 15.11
CA PRO A 7 3.08 6.07 16.24
C PRO A 7 4.47 5.60 15.79
N GLY A 8 5.47 5.91 16.60
CA GLY A 8 6.85 5.47 16.39
C GLY A 8 7.57 5.24 17.71
N ILE A 9 8.40 4.20 17.76
CA ILE A 9 9.24 3.85 18.90
C ILE A 9 10.68 3.66 18.40
N TYR A 10 11.65 3.90 19.27
CA TYR A 10 13.08 3.72 19.01
C TYR A 10 13.73 3.02 20.21
N GLU A 11 15.03 2.70 20.13
CA GLU A 11 15.76 1.96 21.18
C GLU A 11 15.22 0.54 21.47
N ILE A 12 14.57 -0.07 20.48
CA ILE A 12 14.19 -1.49 20.52
C ILE A 12 15.25 -2.37 19.84
N ASP A 13 15.43 -3.61 20.31
CA ASP A 13 16.23 -4.60 19.59
C ASP A 13 15.45 -5.12 18.36
N THR A 14 15.57 -4.38 17.26
CA THR A 14 14.95 -4.75 15.97
C THR A 14 15.50 -6.07 15.43
N ARG A 15 16.72 -6.49 15.82
CA ARG A 15 17.31 -7.77 15.43
C ARG A 15 16.61 -8.94 16.14
N ALA A 16 16.35 -8.82 17.43
CA ALA A 16 15.56 -9.80 18.17
C ALA A 16 14.15 -9.92 17.59
N LEU A 17 13.48 -8.78 17.34
CA LEU A 17 12.15 -8.75 16.71
C LEU A 17 12.14 -9.45 15.34
N THR A 18 13.13 -9.16 14.48
CA THR A 18 13.25 -9.77 13.15
C THR A 18 13.43 -11.29 13.23
N LYS A 19 14.19 -11.79 14.21
CA LYS A 19 14.35 -13.25 14.42
C LYS A 19 13.02 -13.92 14.76
N ILE A 20 12.27 -13.33 15.70
CA ILE A 20 10.98 -13.87 16.13
C ILE A 20 10.01 -13.94 14.94
N ILE A 21 9.91 -12.87 14.15
CA ILE A 21 9.05 -12.83 12.94
C ILE A 21 9.51 -13.88 11.92
N ARG A 22 10.81 -14.00 11.66
CA ARG A 22 11.33 -14.98 10.69
C ARG A 22 11.05 -16.42 11.10
N GLU A 23 11.13 -16.75 12.39
CA GLU A 23 10.96 -18.11 12.89
C GLU A 23 9.48 -18.51 13.01
N LYS A 24 8.60 -17.58 13.38
CA LYS A 24 7.15 -17.86 13.58
C LYS A 24 6.28 -17.50 12.39
N GLY A 25 6.81 -16.79 11.38
CA GLY A 25 6.05 -16.27 10.26
C GLY A 25 5.36 -14.94 10.58
N THR A 26 4.17 -14.72 10.02
CA THR A 26 3.38 -13.50 10.27
C THR A 26 2.90 -13.45 11.72
N ILE A 27 3.23 -12.38 12.44
CA ILE A 27 2.82 -12.18 13.84
C ILE A 27 2.02 -10.88 13.92
N LEU A 28 0.89 -10.94 14.62
CA LEU A 28 0.12 -9.75 14.98
C LEU A 28 0.79 -9.06 16.18
N GLY A 29 0.93 -7.73 16.09
CA GLY A 29 1.54 -6.92 17.14
C GLY A 29 0.87 -5.55 17.24
N ARG A 30 0.99 -4.91 18.41
CA ARG A 30 0.51 -3.55 18.63
C ARG A 30 1.51 -2.77 19.49
N ILE A 31 1.58 -1.46 19.28
CA ILE A 31 2.31 -0.54 20.15
C ILE A 31 1.29 0.02 21.16
N ILE A 32 1.56 -0.09 22.45
CA ILE A 32 0.78 0.52 23.53
C ILE A 32 1.64 1.62 24.13
N TYR A 33 1.07 2.81 24.20
CA TYR A 33 1.63 3.93 24.95
C TYR A 33 0.94 3.92 26.32
N ASP A 34 1.71 4.04 27.41
CA ASP A 34 1.27 3.92 28.82
C ASP A 34 0.99 2.48 29.31
N GLU A 35 0.21 2.35 30.39
CA GLU A 35 -0.10 1.07 31.03
C GLU A 35 -0.91 0.16 30.11
N ILE A 36 -0.57 -1.13 30.12
CA ILE A 36 -1.30 -2.18 29.40
C ILE A 36 -2.71 -2.28 30.02
N PRO A 37 -3.79 -1.94 29.29
CA PRO A 37 -5.14 -2.06 29.83
C PRO A 37 -5.46 -3.51 30.19
N LYS A 38 -6.20 -3.72 31.29
CA LYS A 38 -6.61 -5.07 31.74
C LYS A 38 -7.53 -5.77 30.75
N ASP A 39 -8.32 -5.00 30.01
CA ASP A 39 -9.21 -5.48 28.96
C ASP A 39 -8.67 -4.99 27.61
N LEU A 40 -7.79 -5.78 27.01
CA LEU A 40 -7.23 -5.53 25.69
C LEU A 40 -7.97 -6.38 24.67
N PRO A 41 -8.61 -5.77 23.65
CA PRO A 41 -9.20 -6.56 22.59
C PRO A 41 -8.12 -7.33 21.84
N LEU A 42 -8.53 -8.47 21.26
CA LEU A 42 -7.68 -9.23 20.35
C LEU A 42 -7.20 -8.32 19.22
N ILE A 43 -5.96 -8.51 18.78
CA ILE A 43 -5.42 -7.77 17.64
C ILE A 43 -6.18 -8.25 16.40
N GLU A 44 -6.81 -7.33 15.69
CA GLU A 44 -7.46 -7.60 14.41
C GLU A 44 -6.41 -7.92 13.35
N ASP A 45 -6.62 -8.99 12.59
CA ASP A 45 -5.75 -9.33 11.46
C ASP A 45 -6.12 -8.48 10.23
N PRO A 46 -5.25 -7.55 9.79
CA PRO A 46 -5.53 -6.68 8.65
C PRO A 46 -5.65 -7.44 7.33
N ASN A 47 -5.23 -8.71 7.26
CA ASN A 47 -5.36 -9.53 6.06
C ASN A 47 -6.79 -10.07 5.86
N GLN A 48 -7.67 -9.95 6.86
CA GLN A 48 -9.08 -10.35 6.74
C GLN A 48 -9.93 -9.35 5.95
N ARG A 49 -9.38 -8.17 5.66
CA ARG A 49 -10.04 -7.11 4.89
C ARG A 49 -9.37 -6.93 3.52
N ASN A 50 -10.12 -6.40 2.55
CA ASN A 50 -9.57 -6.02 1.26
C ASN A 50 -8.69 -4.75 1.40
N LEU A 51 -7.40 -4.95 1.67
CA LEU A 51 -6.43 -3.86 1.81
C LEU A 51 -6.28 -3.06 0.51
N VAL A 52 -6.37 -3.73 -0.64
CA VAL A 52 -6.26 -3.10 -1.96
C VAL A 52 -7.36 -2.04 -2.15
N ALA A 53 -8.60 -2.37 -1.81
CA ALA A 53 -9.71 -1.41 -1.88
C ALA A 53 -9.50 -0.17 -1.00
N SER A 54 -8.75 -0.28 0.11
CA SER A 54 -8.47 0.85 1.00
C SER A 54 -7.37 1.80 0.51
N VAL A 55 -6.55 1.36 -0.46
CA VAL A 55 -5.40 2.12 -0.96
C VAL A 55 -5.48 2.49 -2.44
N SER A 56 -6.36 1.84 -3.20
CA SER A 56 -6.62 2.15 -4.61
C SER A 56 -7.17 3.57 -4.77
N ILE A 57 -6.85 4.22 -5.89
CA ILE A 57 -7.58 5.40 -6.35
C ILE A 57 -9.07 5.12 -6.53
N THR A 58 -9.87 6.17 -6.40
CA THR A 58 -11.34 6.11 -6.51
C THR A 58 -11.87 6.38 -7.92
N SER A 59 -11.07 6.99 -8.80
CA SER A 59 -11.45 7.28 -10.18
C SER A 59 -10.24 7.20 -11.13
N PRO A 60 -10.44 6.78 -12.39
CA PRO A 60 -9.37 6.71 -13.38
C PRO A 60 -8.64 8.04 -13.57
N LYS A 61 -7.34 7.99 -13.84
CA LYS A 61 -6.50 9.15 -14.07
C LYS A 61 -5.46 8.90 -15.16
N LEU A 62 -5.51 9.72 -16.20
CA LEU A 62 -4.58 9.70 -17.31
C LEU A 62 -3.37 10.62 -17.05
N TYR A 63 -2.19 10.14 -17.43
CA TYR A 63 -0.93 10.86 -17.35
C TYR A 63 -0.19 10.79 -18.69
N ASN A 64 0.38 11.91 -19.13
CA ASN A 64 1.13 12.02 -20.38
C ASN A 64 0.32 11.52 -21.60
N GLU A 65 -0.82 12.15 -21.87
CA GLU A 65 -1.79 11.75 -22.90
C GLU A 65 -1.18 11.59 -24.29
N ALA A 66 -0.20 12.42 -24.67
CA ALA A 66 0.50 12.34 -25.96
C ALA A 66 1.61 11.26 -25.99
N GLY A 67 1.82 10.54 -24.89
CA GLY A 67 2.87 9.54 -24.73
C GLY A 67 2.56 8.20 -25.42
N GLN A 68 3.61 7.42 -25.65
CA GLN A 68 3.53 6.04 -26.14
C GLN A 68 4.61 5.16 -25.50
N PRO A 69 4.33 3.87 -25.24
CA PRO A 69 3.04 3.20 -25.42
C PRO A 69 1.98 3.67 -24.42
N LYS A 70 0.70 3.36 -24.67
CA LYS A 70 -0.43 3.48 -23.75
C LYS A 70 -0.43 2.31 -22.78
N ILE A 71 -0.31 2.59 -21.49
CA ILE A 71 -0.24 1.59 -20.42
C ILE A 71 -1.42 1.80 -19.48
N CYS A 72 -2.26 0.78 -19.31
CA CYS A 72 -3.27 0.74 -18.25
C CYS A 72 -2.67 0.11 -16.99
N ILE A 73 -2.74 0.82 -15.85
CA ILE A 73 -2.29 0.34 -14.54
C ILE A 73 -3.48 0.20 -13.61
N VAL A 74 -3.77 -1.03 -13.21
CA VAL A 74 -4.71 -1.31 -12.12
C VAL A 74 -4.05 -0.98 -10.79
N ASP A 75 -4.61 -0.02 -10.06
CA ASP A 75 -4.04 0.45 -8.81
C ASP A 75 -4.37 -0.48 -7.64
N CYS A 76 -3.42 -1.36 -7.32
CA CYS A 76 -3.48 -2.20 -6.13
C CYS A 76 -2.66 -1.64 -4.95
N GLY A 77 -2.45 -0.33 -4.89
CA GLY A 77 -1.49 0.32 -3.99
C GLY A 77 -0.15 0.61 -4.67
N MET A 78 -0.21 1.09 -5.92
CA MET A 78 0.94 1.43 -6.74
C MET A 78 1.81 2.47 -6.03
N LYS A 79 3.13 2.28 -6.08
CA LYS A 79 4.07 3.31 -5.63
C LYS A 79 4.23 4.36 -6.70
N TYR A 80 4.22 5.63 -6.30
CA TYR A 80 4.38 6.77 -7.21
C TYR A 80 5.62 6.67 -8.12
N ASN A 81 6.69 6.02 -7.67
CA ASN A 81 7.88 5.83 -8.50
C ASN A 81 7.66 4.95 -9.73
N GLN A 82 6.76 3.97 -9.69
CA GLN A 82 6.43 3.13 -10.85
C GLN A 82 5.84 4.01 -11.97
N LEU A 83 4.87 4.86 -11.63
CA LEU A 83 4.33 5.87 -12.54
C LEU A 83 5.43 6.77 -13.11
N ARG A 84 6.29 7.35 -12.26
CA ARG A 84 7.40 8.20 -12.74
C ARG A 84 8.31 7.48 -13.73
N CYS A 85 8.61 6.21 -13.49
CA CYS A 85 9.46 5.42 -14.39
C CYS A 85 8.81 5.23 -15.77
N PHE A 86 7.50 4.99 -15.86
CA PHE A 86 6.79 4.91 -17.13
C PHE A 86 6.78 6.25 -17.87
N LEU A 87 6.39 7.32 -17.18
CA LEU A 87 6.34 8.66 -17.77
C LEU A 87 7.71 9.12 -18.28
N SER A 88 8.80 8.83 -17.54
CA SER A 88 10.17 9.14 -17.97
C SER A 88 10.61 8.43 -19.24
N ARG A 89 9.94 7.34 -19.61
CA ARG A 89 10.18 6.57 -20.84
C ARG A 89 9.25 7.00 -21.98
N GLY A 90 8.44 8.04 -21.78
CA GLY A 90 7.54 8.58 -22.79
C GLY A 90 6.17 7.92 -22.82
N ALA A 91 5.87 6.96 -21.95
CA ALA A 91 4.58 6.24 -21.96
C ALA A 91 3.40 7.16 -21.58
N SER A 92 2.25 6.91 -22.19
CA SER A 92 0.95 7.40 -21.71
C SER A 92 0.42 6.39 -20.70
N VAL A 93 0.04 6.84 -19.51
CA VAL A 93 -0.33 5.94 -18.39
C VAL A 93 -1.71 6.29 -17.88
N GLU A 94 -2.65 5.37 -18.04
CA GLU A 94 -3.96 5.43 -17.40
C GLU A 94 -3.92 4.59 -16.12
N VAL A 95 -4.05 5.23 -14.97
CA VAL A 95 -4.19 4.53 -13.69
C VAL A 95 -5.68 4.37 -13.41
N VAL A 96 -6.13 3.15 -13.14
CA VAL A 96 -7.55 2.81 -12.89
C VAL A 96 -7.74 2.17 -11.52
N PRO A 97 -8.93 2.26 -10.91
CA PRO A 97 -9.24 1.58 -9.65
C PRO A 97 -9.02 0.05 -9.71
N TRP A 98 -8.79 -0.57 -8.56
CA TRP A 98 -8.57 -2.02 -8.44
C TRP A 98 -9.70 -2.91 -9.00
N ASP A 99 -10.94 -2.41 -8.97
CA ASP A 99 -12.16 -3.07 -9.44
C ASP A 99 -12.60 -2.60 -10.84
N PHE A 100 -11.73 -1.86 -11.53
CA PHE A 100 -11.99 -1.39 -12.88
C PHE A 100 -12.11 -2.55 -13.87
N ASP A 101 -13.10 -2.46 -14.75
CA ASP A 101 -13.29 -3.42 -15.84
C ASP A 101 -12.27 -3.18 -16.96
N ILE A 102 -11.12 -3.86 -16.85
CA ILE A 102 -10.00 -3.74 -17.79
C ILE A 102 -10.34 -4.13 -19.23
N THR A 103 -11.43 -4.87 -19.46
CA THR A 103 -11.86 -5.26 -20.82
C THR A 103 -12.27 -4.06 -21.68
N LYS A 104 -12.50 -2.91 -21.04
CA LYS A 104 -12.89 -1.65 -21.68
C LYS A 104 -11.71 -0.71 -21.93
N SER A 105 -10.50 -1.05 -21.51
CA SER A 105 -9.32 -0.19 -21.67
C SER A 105 -8.70 -0.38 -23.05
N ASP A 106 -8.41 0.73 -23.71
CA ASP A 106 -7.68 0.80 -24.99
C ASP A 106 -6.19 1.09 -24.70
N CYS A 107 -5.46 0.06 -24.26
CA CYS A 107 -4.01 0.10 -24.02
C CYS A 107 -3.26 -0.81 -25.02
N ASP A 108 -1.97 -0.53 -25.21
CA ASP A 108 -1.10 -1.29 -26.14
C ASP A 108 -0.70 -2.68 -25.60
#